data_AF-A0A3A3YQC8-F1
#
_entry.id   AF-A0A3A3YQC8-F1
#
_cell.length_a   1.000
_cell.length_b   1.000
_cell.length_c   1.000
_cell.angle_alpha   90.00
_cell.angle_beta   90.00
_cell.angle_gamma   90.00
#
_symmetry.space_group_name_H-M   'P 1'
#
loop_
_entity.id
_entity.type
_entity.pdbx_description
1 polymer ?
#
loop_
_entity_poly.entity_id
_entity_poly.type
_entity_poly.pdbx_seq_one_letter_code
_entity_poly.pdbx_strand_id
1 'polypeptide(L)'
;MGRESADAFRAAWVEALDDLEVDVERAEALLRAHAVAEAPEPAPDAPAWAVPPGVQGPLPQDLAARAAAILERQLRASEELVRAMSGNRRQAALAARLDPGDRRERPVFLDRAL
;
A
#
# COMPACT_ATOMS: atom_id res chain seq x y z
N MET A 1 -18.97 34.33 -17.33
CA MET A 1 -18.73 32.97 -17.82
C MET A 1 -17.30 32.45 -17.69
N GLY A 2 -16.23 33.29 -17.76
CA GLY A 2 -14.85 32.78 -17.60
C GLY A 2 -14.41 32.47 -16.16
N ARG A 3 -14.89 33.24 -15.17
CA ARG A 3 -14.49 33.10 -13.76
C ARG A 3 -15.10 31.87 -13.08
N GLU A 4 -16.38 31.60 -13.32
CA GLU A 4 -17.10 30.43 -12.79
C GLU A 4 -16.48 29.11 -13.28
N SER A 5 -16.00 29.07 -14.52
CA SER A 5 -15.29 27.90 -15.07
C SER A 5 -13.92 27.70 -14.41
N ALA A 6 -13.18 28.78 -14.16
CA ALA A 6 -11.91 28.71 -13.45
C ALA A 6 -12.08 28.26 -11.98
N ASP A 7 -13.13 28.73 -11.31
CA ASP A 7 -13.46 28.32 -9.95
C ASP A 7 -13.87 26.85 -9.89
N ALA A 8 -14.68 26.37 -10.84
CA ALA A 8 -15.06 24.96 -10.96
C ALA A 8 -13.86 24.04 -11.27
N PHE A 9 -12.96 24.49 -12.15
CA PHE A 9 -11.71 23.78 -12.46
C PHE A 9 -10.80 23.67 -11.23
N ARG A 10 -10.66 24.76 -10.47
CA ARG A 10 -9.90 24.76 -9.21
C ARG A 10 -10.55 23.82 -8.18
N ALA A 11 -11.86 23.83 -8.06
CA ALA A 11 -12.59 22.94 -7.15
C ALA A 11 -12.36 21.46 -7.49
N ALA A 12 -12.37 21.10 -8.78
CA ALA A 12 -12.07 19.74 -9.21
C ALA A 12 -10.64 19.30 -8.84
N TRP A 13 -9.67 20.21 -8.92
CA TRP A 13 -8.30 19.93 -8.43
C TRP A 13 -8.22 19.78 -6.92
N VAL A 14 -8.99 20.57 -6.16
CA VAL A 14 -9.05 20.43 -4.70
C VAL A 14 -9.61 19.05 -4.34
N GLU A 15 -10.74 18.67 -4.92
CA GLU A 15 -11.38 17.36 -4.71
C GLU A 15 -10.41 16.21 -5.06
N ALA A 16 -9.73 16.30 -6.20
CA ALA A 16 -8.73 15.30 -6.59
C ALA A 16 -7.56 15.17 -5.60
N LEU A 17 -7.12 16.27 -4.99
CA LEU A 17 -6.07 16.25 -3.97
C LEU A 17 -6.59 15.76 -2.61
N ASP A 18 -7.85 16.05 -2.27
CA ASP A 18 -8.50 15.53 -1.06
C ASP A 18 -8.59 13.99 -1.13
N ASP A 19 -9.05 13.45 -2.26
CA ASP A 19 -9.11 12.00 -2.48
C ASP A 19 -7.72 11.34 -2.38
N LEU A 20 -6.70 11.99 -2.98
CA LEU A 20 -5.33 11.49 -2.95
C LEU A 20 -4.77 11.47 -1.52
N GLU A 21 -5.09 12.48 -0.71
CA GLU A 21 -4.68 12.52 0.70
C GLU A 21 -5.29 11.39 1.51
N VAL A 22 -6.58 11.10 1.31
CA VAL A 22 -7.28 9.98 1.95
C VAL A 22 -6.63 8.65 1.60
N ASP A 23 -6.29 8.43 0.33
CA ASP A 23 -5.62 7.21 -0.10
C ASP A 23 -4.22 7.06 0.50
N VAL A 24 -3.46 8.16 0.60
CA VAL A 24 -2.14 8.15 1.25
C VAL A 24 -2.25 7.86 2.73
N GLU A 25 -3.21 8.47 3.44
CA GLU A 25 -3.47 8.18 4.85
C GLU A 25 -3.84 6.71 5.07
N ARG A 26 -4.65 6.14 4.19
CA ARG A 26 -5.00 4.72 4.23
C ARG A 26 -3.76 3.84 4.03
N ALA A 27 -2.92 4.13 3.06
CA ALA A 27 -1.68 3.38 2.81
C ALA A 27 -0.72 3.44 4.01
N GLU A 28 -0.52 4.63 4.59
CA GLU A 28 0.31 4.82 5.77
C GLU A 28 -0.27 4.10 7.01
N ALA A 29 -1.60 4.07 7.17
CA ALA A 29 -2.25 3.34 8.24
C ALA A 29 -2.04 1.83 8.11
N LEU A 30 -2.15 1.27 6.89
CA LEU A 30 -1.89 -0.14 6.62
C LEU A 30 -0.42 -0.51 6.90
N LEU A 31 0.52 0.36 6.52
CA LEU A 31 1.95 0.18 6.84
C LEU A 31 2.20 0.16 8.36
N ARG A 32 1.57 1.06 9.11
CA ARG A 32 1.65 1.07 10.58
C ARG A 32 1.01 -0.18 11.19
N ALA A 33 -0.15 -0.63 10.70
CA ALA A 33 -0.81 -1.83 11.18
C ALA A 33 -0.01 -3.11 10.90
N HIS A 34 0.63 -3.20 9.71
CA HIS A 34 1.50 -4.33 9.36
C HIS A 34 2.68 -4.47 10.31
N ALA A 35 3.25 -3.36 10.79
CA ALA A 35 4.30 -3.40 11.81
C ALA A 35 3.84 -4.02 13.15
N VAL A 36 2.53 -4.11 13.39
CA VAL A 36 1.91 -4.58 14.65
C VAL A 36 1.28 -5.99 14.51
N ALA A 37 1.52 -6.68 13.39
CA ALA A 37 1.10 -8.07 13.11
C ALA A 37 -0.39 -8.33 12.79
N GLU A 38 -1.25 -7.31 12.82
CA GLU A 38 -2.65 -7.42 12.38
C GLU A 38 -2.94 -6.44 11.23
N ALA A 39 -2.45 -6.76 10.04
CA ALA A 39 -2.86 -6.04 8.83
C ALA A 39 -4.16 -6.66 8.29
N PRO A 40 -5.22 -5.89 8.04
CA PRO A 40 -6.37 -6.37 7.29
C PRO A 40 -5.95 -6.77 5.87
N GLU A 41 -6.57 -7.83 5.33
CA GLU A 41 -6.37 -8.26 3.94
C GLU A 41 -6.69 -7.10 2.99
N PRO A 42 -5.81 -6.77 2.02
CA PRO A 42 -6.09 -5.72 1.05
C PRO A 42 -7.32 -6.09 0.23
N ALA A 43 -8.23 -5.13 0.03
CA ALA A 43 -9.39 -5.34 -0.83
C ALA A 43 -8.91 -5.65 -2.27
N PRO A 44 -9.24 -6.81 -2.85
CA PRO A 44 -8.70 -7.24 -4.14
C PRO A 44 -9.12 -6.34 -5.31
N ASP A 45 -10.18 -5.54 -5.14
CA ASP A 45 -10.80 -4.74 -6.20
C ASP A 45 -10.68 -3.23 -5.97
N ALA A 46 -9.66 -2.77 -5.23
CA ALA A 46 -9.40 -1.33 -5.10
C ALA A 46 -9.14 -0.73 -6.49
N PRO A 47 -9.97 0.22 -6.98
CA PRO A 47 -9.79 0.80 -8.29
C PRO A 47 -8.45 1.54 -8.34
N ALA A 48 -7.73 1.42 -9.46
CA ALA A 48 -6.54 2.23 -9.70
C ALA A 48 -6.93 3.71 -9.66
N TRP A 49 -6.08 4.55 -9.07
CA TRP A 49 -6.30 6.00 -9.07
C TRP A 49 -6.47 6.49 -10.50
N ALA A 50 -7.56 7.21 -10.74
CA ALA A 50 -7.88 7.82 -12.02
C ALA A 50 -8.05 9.33 -11.82
N VAL A 51 -7.64 10.12 -12.82
CA VAL A 51 -7.84 11.57 -12.80
C VAL A 51 -9.36 11.84 -12.73
N PRO A 52 -9.85 12.55 -11.70
CA PRO A 52 -11.29 12.81 -11.58
C PRO A 52 -11.84 13.64 -12.74
N PRO A 53 -13.11 13.43 -13.12
CA PRO A 53 -13.78 14.27 -14.12
C PRO A 53 -13.72 15.75 -13.73
N GLY A 54 -13.43 16.63 -14.70
CA GLY A 54 -13.34 18.08 -14.46
C GLY A 54 -11.92 18.60 -14.23
N VAL A 55 -10.95 17.72 -13.92
CA VAL A 55 -9.53 18.08 -13.88
C VAL A 55 -8.98 18.10 -15.31
N GLN A 56 -9.09 19.24 -15.98
CA GLN A 56 -8.66 19.43 -17.38
C GLN A 56 -7.64 20.57 -17.48
N GLY A 57 -6.36 20.24 -17.35
CA GLY A 57 -5.28 21.20 -17.47
C GLY A 57 -4.22 21.07 -16.37
N PRO A 58 -3.20 21.94 -16.37
CA PRO A 58 -2.13 21.91 -15.38
C PRO A 58 -2.63 22.25 -13.97
N LEU A 59 -1.93 21.75 -12.95
CA LEU A 59 -2.22 22.06 -11.55
C LEU A 59 -2.17 23.58 -11.29
N PRO A 60 -3.18 24.17 -10.63
CA PRO A 60 -3.15 25.55 -10.17
C PRO A 60 -1.93 25.83 -9.27
N GLN A 61 -1.26 26.96 -9.47
CA GLN A 61 0.00 27.27 -8.80
C GLN A 61 -0.14 27.37 -7.28
N ASP A 62 -1.29 27.82 -6.78
CA ASP A 62 -1.61 27.89 -5.36
C ASP A 62 -1.73 26.50 -4.70
N LEU A 63 -2.01 25.46 -5.48
CA LEU A 63 -2.09 24.07 -5.02
C LEU A 63 -0.77 23.30 -5.15
N ALA A 64 0.26 23.90 -5.78
CA ALA A 64 1.53 23.23 -6.05
C ALA A 64 2.24 22.76 -4.77
N ALA A 65 2.24 23.58 -3.72
CA ALA A 65 2.85 23.22 -2.44
C ALA A 65 2.14 22.01 -1.78
N ARG A 66 0.80 21.98 -1.86
CA ARG A 66 -0.02 20.88 -1.34
C ARG A 66 0.28 19.58 -2.10
N ALA A 67 0.24 19.62 -3.43
CA ALA A 67 0.53 18.46 -4.27
C ALA A 67 1.95 17.92 -4.03
N ALA A 68 2.95 18.79 -3.85
CA ALA A 68 4.31 18.39 -3.54
C ALA A 68 4.41 17.65 -2.19
N ALA A 69 3.70 18.14 -1.15
CA ALA A 69 3.65 17.48 0.15
C ALA A 69 3.00 16.08 0.08
N ILE A 70 1.92 15.93 -0.70
CA ILE A 70 1.28 14.64 -0.94
C ILE A 70 2.24 13.67 -1.64
N LEU A 71 2.92 14.14 -2.70
CA LEU A 71 3.89 13.34 -3.44
C LEU A 71 5.05 12.87 -2.55
N GLU A 72 5.56 13.74 -1.67
CA GLU A 72 6.62 13.37 -0.74
C GLU A 72 6.18 12.20 0.18
N ARG A 73 4.97 12.28 0.72
CA ARG A 73 4.38 11.21 1.54
C ARG A 73 4.21 9.92 0.75
N GLN A 74 3.76 10.00 -0.50
CA GLN A 74 3.63 8.84 -1.39
C GLN A 74 4.96 8.13 -1.65
N LEU A 75 6.02 8.90 -1.92
CA LEU A 75 7.35 8.35 -2.12
C LEU A 75 7.86 7.67 -0.86
N ARG A 76 7.69 8.30 0.31
CA ARG A 76 8.05 7.71 1.61
C ARG A 76 7.29 6.41 1.87
N ALA A 77 5.98 6.39 1.66
CA ALA A 77 5.16 5.19 1.83
C ALA A 77 5.58 4.08 0.85
N SER A 78 5.92 4.43 -0.40
CA SER A 78 6.41 3.48 -1.40
C SER A 78 7.74 2.84 -0.98
N GLU A 79 8.68 3.64 -0.45
CA GLU A 79 9.94 3.10 0.08
C GLU A 79 9.72 2.17 1.27
N GLU A 80 8.81 2.53 2.18
CA GLU A 80 8.45 1.68 3.32
C GLU A 80 7.81 0.36 2.88
N LEU A 81 6.93 0.39 1.88
CA LEU A 81 6.34 -0.81 1.26
C LEU A 81 7.43 -1.73 0.69
N VAL A 82 8.38 -1.19 -0.07
CA VAL A 82 9.49 -1.98 -0.63
C VAL A 82 10.36 -2.60 0.48
N ARG A 83 10.63 -1.86 1.56
CA ARG A 83 11.36 -2.36 2.73
C ARG A 83 10.60 -3.50 3.42
N ALA A 84 9.29 -3.33 3.65
CA ALA A 84 8.43 -4.36 4.26
C ALA A 84 8.35 -5.64 3.41
N MET A 85 8.12 -5.51 2.10
CA MET A 85 8.08 -6.65 1.18
C MET A 85 9.40 -7.43 1.17
N SER A 86 10.54 -6.74 1.21
CA SER A 86 11.86 -7.37 1.26
C SER A 86 12.07 -8.16 2.56
N GLY A 87 11.58 -7.65 3.69
CA GLY A 87 11.57 -8.35 4.98
C GLY A 87 10.71 -9.63 4.93
N ASN A 88 9.47 -9.51 4.44
CA ASN A 88 8.54 -10.62 4.34
C ASN A 88 9.09 -11.76 3.46
N ARG A 89 9.75 -11.45 2.35
CA ARG A 89 10.39 -12.47 1.49
C ARG A 89 11.50 -13.24 2.23
N ARG A 90 12.31 -12.56 3.05
CA ARG A 90 13.37 -13.21 3.83
C ARG A 90 12.79 -14.11 4.91
N GLN A 91 11.74 -13.65 5.60
CA GLN A 91 11.02 -14.44 6.61
C GLN A 91 10.35 -15.67 5.98
N ALA A 92 9.67 -15.52 4.84
CA ALA A 92 9.07 -16.63 4.11
C ALA A 92 10.12 -17.66 3.66
N ALA A 93 11.28 -17.21 3.18
CA ALA A 93 12.38 -18.10 2.81
C ALA A 93 12.96 -18.86 4.02
N LEU A 94 13.00 -18.23 5.19
CA LEU A 94 13.48 -18.86 6.43
C LEU A 94 12.44 -19.84 6.98
N ALA A 95 11.15 -19.47 6.97
CA ALA A 95 10.04 -20.35 7.32
C ALA A 95 10.00 -21.59 6.42
N ALA A 96 10.18 -21.45 5.11
CA ALA A 96 10.26 -22.56 4.17
C ALA A 96 11.47 -23.50 4.41
N ARG A 97 12.55 -23.00 5.03
CA ARG A 97 13.71 -23.80 5.41
C ARG A 97 13.52 -24.51 6.76
N LEU A 98 12.76 -23.90 7.66
CA LEU A 98 12.44 -24.45 8.97
C LEU A 98 11.25 -25.40 8.93
N ASP A 99 10.38 -25.30 7.92
CA ASP A 99 9.33 -26.28 7.64
C ASP A 99 9.99 -27.64 7.37
N PRO A 100 9.92 -28.59 8.32
CA PRO A 100 10.46 -29.92 8.14
C PRO A 100 9.46 -30.69 7.28
N GLY A 101 9.30 -30.26 6.02
CA GLY A 101 8.18 -30.62 5.16
C GLY A 101 7.80 -32.09 5.29
N ASP A 102 6.59 -32.35 5.81
CA ASP A 102 5.97 -33.66 6.06
C ASP A 102 6.95 -34.83 6.31
N ARG A 103 8.05 -34.61 7.04
CA ARG A 103 8.83 -35.70 7.62
C ARG A 103 8.13 -36.10 8.89
N ARG A 104 6.95 -36.70 8.74
CA ARG A 104 6.49 -37.68 9.71
C ARG A 104 7.55 -38.78 9.69
N GLU A 105 8.54 -38.67 10.57
CA GLU A 105 9.46 -39.75 10.88
C GLU A 105 8.57 -40.93 11.27
N ARG A 106 8.31 -41.82 10.32
CA ARG A 106 7.45 -42.97 10.53
C ARG A 106 8.22 -43.85 11.52
N PRO A 107 7.73 -44.01 12.77
CA PRO A 107 8.46 -44.80 13.76
C PRO A 107 8.64 -46.22 13.22
N VAL A 108 9.91 -46.64 13.08
CA VAL A 108 10.26 -48.00 12.69
C VAL A 108 10.46 -48.79 13.98
N PHE A 109 9.52 -49.69 14.27
CA PHE A 109 9.65 -50.63 15.38
C PHE A 109 10.49 -51.82 14.92
N LEU A 110 11.62 -52.06 15.59
CA LEU A 110 12.44 -53.24 15.40
C LEU A 110 11.99 -54.29 16.40
N ASP A 111 11.35 -55.36 15.91
CA ASP A 111 11.08 -56.54 16.74
C ASP A 111 12.39 -57.33 16.89
N ARG A 112 12.85 -57.44 18.14
CA ARG A 112 13.98 -58.30 18.49
C ARG A 112 13.41 -59.58 19.08
N ALA A 113 13.40 -60.63 18.27
CA ALA A 113 13.18 -61.98 18.75
C ALA A 113 14.29 -62.39 19.73
N LEU A 114 13.88 -62.90 20.90
CA LEU A 114 14.72 -63.54 21.92
C LEU A 114 14.98 -65.01 21.59
#